data_AF-Q3C2H0-F1
#
_entry.id   AF-Q3C2H0-F1
#
_cell.length_a   1.000
_cell.length_b   1.000
_cell.length_c   1.000
_cell.angle_alpha   90.00
_cell.angle_beta   90.00
_cell.angle_gamma   90.00
#
_symmetry.space_group_name_H-M   'P 1'
#
loop_
_entity.id
_entity.type
_entity.pdbx_description
1 polymer ?
#
loop_
_entity_poly.entity_id
_entity_poly.type
_entity_poly.pdbx_seq_one_letter_code
_entity_poly.pdbx_strand_id
1 'polypeptide(L)'
;ALAFADDLVMLSDSWEGMTANIKILESFCTLSGLKVQAKKCHGFQVTPTHDSFTINNCEAWKIGDDTLNMIIPGESEKYLGVKVDPWIGFAKPALSEKLDTWLERINRAPLKPSPKLAMLNTFTVSRVIYLADHTDCKIAHLSTLDDKIRRAVKEWLHLPANTCNGFLYARSRDGGLGVTRLASLIPSIQARRLHRIAHSKDETIRCIALANDIESEYRKLWLAAGGTLDTMPAITDPVIMDHQLPQHVLEQLTEWEKPAPRAIYPIPCNWRTAKFSQWKDLPCQGSGVSHFENDPTSNDWLTHHKGFSQRQFLTALKLRANVYPTREYLGRGKSNSIVGCRHCSASYESLSHILGQCPAVQGARIRRHNKLCDILTREARKLQWKIYKEPNLRTANNELRKPDLIFVKEGKALVVDVTVRFEYKEKTFSDAAAEKVRHYQPLTEEIKKLTNASEVSYFGLPLGARGKWPTINERVLSSLGLSESAQKRTARLLSRRAILYSTDILSTFESIGKGLSNPADAKPEGTPTRQRGIL
;
A
#
# COMPACT_ATOMS: atom_id res chain seq x y z
N ALA A 1 -38.44 3.87 -12.07
CA ALA A 1 -37.82 4.94 -11.29
C ALA A 1 -36.49 4.44 -10.71
N LEU A 2 -35.48 5.30 -10.60
CA LEU A 2 -34.23 5.00 -9.90
C LEU A 2 -34.37 5.55 -8.48
N ALA A 3 -34.13 4.74 -7.45
CA ALA A 3 -34.30 5.17 -6.06
C ALA A 3 -33.04 4.91 -5.24
N PHE A 4 -32.66 5.87 -4.41
CA PHE A 4 -31.61 5.74 -3.41
C PHE A 4 -32.09 6.36 -2.09
N ALA A 5 -32.47 5.52 -1.13
CA ALA A 5 -33.17 5.96 0.09
C ALA A 5 -34.42 6.80 -0.26
N ASP A 6 -34.47 8.07 0.18
CA ASP A 6 -35.53 9.03 -0.11
C ASP A 6 -35.34 9.78 -1.45
N ASP A 7 -34.15 9.73 -2.05
CA ASP A 7 -33.89 10.33 -3.36
C ASP A 7 -34.49 9.44 -4.47
N LEU A 8 -35.52 9.96 -5.14
CA LEU A 8 -36.23 9.29 -6.24
C LEU A 8 -36.06 10.06 -7.55
N VAL A 9 -35.62 9.37 -8.61
CA VAL A 9 -35.61 9.88 -9.98
C VAL A 9 -36.66 9.16 -10.79
N MET A 10 -37.62 9.92 -11.30
CA MET A 10 -38.64 9.46 -12.22
C MET A 10 -38.23 9.79 -13.65
N LEU A 11 -38.49 8.87 -14.58
CA LEU A 11 -38.26 9.04 -16.00
C LEU A 11 -39.55 8.69 -16.71
N SER A 12 -39.88 9.47 -17.74
CA SER A 12 -41.00 9.22 -18.64
C SER A 12 -40.61 9.68 -20.04
N ASP A 13 -41.23 9.05 -21.04
CA ASP A 13 -41.09 9.38 -22.45
C ASP A 13 -41.97 10.56 -22.89
N SER A 14 -42.90 11.00 -22.04
CA SER A 14 -43.91 12.02 -22.34
C SER A 14 -44.23 12.88 -21.12
N TRP A 15 -44.78 14.07 -21.37
CA TRP A 15 -45.19 14.98 -20.30
C TRP A 15 -46.41 14.42 -19.54
N GLU A 16 -47.35 13.82 -20.25
CA GLU A 16 -48.54 13.17 -19.71
C GLU A 16 -48.17 11.94 -18.88
N GLY A 17 -47.21 11.14 -19.37
CA GLY A 17 -46.67 9.99 -18.64
C GLY A 17 -45.99 10.38 -17.33
N MET A 18 -45.21 11.48 -17.32
CA MET A 18 -44.63 12.00 -16.09
C MET A 18 -45.72 12.46 -15.11
N THR A 19 -46.77 13.11 -15.61
CA THR A 19 -47.92 13.52 -14.78
C THR A 19 -48.62 12.32 -14.16
N ALA A 20 -48.80 11.23 -14.91
CA ALA A 20 -49.34 9.98 -14.38
C ALA A 20 -48.43 9.37 -13.29
N ASN A 21 -47.11 9.37 -13.52
CA ASN A 21 -46.13 8.88 -12.54
C ASN A 21 -46.13 9.70 -11.24
N ILE A 22 -46.25 11.03 -11.33
CA ILE A 22 -46.37 11.91 -10.16
C ILE A 22 -47.63 11.56 -9.36
N LYS A 23 -48.78 11.37 -10.01
CA LYS A 23 -50.03 10.97 -9.33
C LYS A 23 -49.92 9.63 -8.60
N ILE A 24 -49.21 8.66 -9.21
CA ILE A 24 -48.92 7.37 -8.57
C ILE A 24 -48.07 7.58 -7.32
N LEU A 25 -47.02 8.41 -7.41
CA LEU A 25 -46.16 8.77 -6.28
C LEU A 25 -46.96 9.43 -5.14
N GLU A 26 -47.84 10.38 -5.46
CA GLU A 26 -48.70 11.06 -4.48
C GLU A 26 -49.65 10.09 -3.79
N SER A 27 -50.26 9.19 -4.56
CA SER A 27 -51.14 8.15 -4.03
C SER A 27 -50.38 7.22 -3.08
N PHE A 28 -49.18 6.79 -3.48
CA PHE A 28 -48.30 5.98 -2.64
C PHE A 28 -47.89 6.70 -1.35
N CYS A 29 -47.48 7.98 -1.44
CA CYS A 29 -47.15 8.79 -0.28
C CYS A 29 -48.34 8.93 0.68
N THR A 30 -49.54 9.17 0.16
CA THR A 30 -50.76 9.27 0.95
C THR A 30 -51.06 7.96 1.69
N LEU A 31 -50.96 6.81 1.00
CA LEU A 31 -51.19 5.49 1.60
C LEU A 31 -50.14 5.10 2.63
N SER A 32 -48.90 5.58 2.48
CA SER A 32 -47.79 5.27 3.39
C SER A 32 -47.60 6.30 4.51
N GLY A 33 -48.41 7.37 4.54
CA GLY A 33 -48.26 8.47 5.49
C GLY A 33 -47.03 9.35 5.24
N LEU A 34 -46.42 9.27 4.05
CA LEU A 34 -45.29 10.10 3.63
C LEU A 34 -45.78 11.36 2.91
N LYS A 35 -44.93 12.39 2.86
CA LYS A 35 -45.21 13.63 2.11
C LYS A 35 -44.01 14.02 1.27
N VAL A 36 -44.24 14.28 -0.02
CA VAL A 36 -43.21 14.79 -0.94
C VAL A 36 -42.89 16.25 -0.60
N GLN A 37 -41.60 16.59 -0.51
CA GLN A 37 -41.14 17.97 -0.35
C GLN A 37 -40.94 18.61 -1.72
N ALA A 38 -42.02 19.08 -2.36
CA ALA A 38 -42.03 19.58 -3.73
C ALA A 38 -40.94 20.64 -4.02
N LYS A 39 -40.63 21.53 -3.05
CA LYS A 39 -39.58 22.55 -3.16
C LYS A 39 -38.16 22.00 -3.33
N LYS A 40 -37.91 20.74 -2.95
CA LYS A 40 -36.62 20.06 -3.16
C LYS A 40 -36.63 19.23 -4.44
N CYS A 41 -37.78 19.02 -5.05
CA CYS A 41 -37.92 18.27 -6.29
C CYS A 41 -37.59 19.19 -7.46
N HIS A 42 -36.80 18.66 -8.39
CA HIS A 42 -36.41 19.36 -9.60
C HIS A 42 -36.64 18.47 -10.80
N GLY A 43 -36.94 19.06 -11.95
CA GLY A 43 -37.17 18.32 -13.18
C GLY A 43 -36.81 19.14 -14.40
N PHE A 44 -36.77 18.47 -15.55
CA PHE A 44 -36.68 19.12 -16.85
C PHE A 44 -37.28 18.18 -17.90
N GLN A 45 -37.80 18.76 -18.98
CA GLN A 45 -38.26 18.01 -20.15
C GLN A 45 -37.33 18.26 -21.32
N VAL A 46 -36.91 17.19 -22.00
CA VAL A 46 -36.19 17.27 -23.27
C VAL A 46 -37.13 16.80 -24.38
N THR A 47 -37.40 17.67 -25.34
CA THR A 47 -38.23 17.35 -26.50
C THR A 47 -37.38 17.38 -27.76
N PRO A 48 -37.18 16.23 -28.44
CA PRO A 48 -36.42 16.21 -29.69
C PRO A 48 -37.14 16.99 -30.80
N THR A 49 -36.35 17.57 -31.70
CA THR A 49 -36.76 18.24 -32.94
C THR A 49 -36.00 17.62 -34.12
N HIS A 50 -36.28 18.03 -35.36
CA HIS A 50 -35.67 17.44 -36.56
C HIS A 50 -34.12 17.41 -36.51
N ASP A 51 -33.49 18.51 -36.06
CA ASP A 51 -32.01 18.65 -36.03
C ASP A 51 -31.44 18.95 -34.63
N SER A 52 -32.28 19.03 -33.60
CA SER A 52 -31.87 19.48 -32.25
C SER A 52 -32.86 19.01 -31.16
N PHE A 53 -32.84 19.62 -29.99
CA PHE A 53 -33.83 19.41 -28.93
C PHE A 53 -34.17 20.73 -28.24
N THR A 54 -35.36 20.80 -27.66
CA THR A 54 -35.82 21.91 -26.82
C THR A 54 -35.90 21.45 -25.37
N ILE A 55 -35.67 22.39 -24.43
CA ILE A 55 -35.72 22.12 -22.99
C ILE A 55 -36.88 22.90 -22.38
N ASN A 56 -37.70 22.21 -21.59
CA ASN A 56 -38.84 22.77 -20.85
C ASN A 56 -39.84 23.55 -21.73
N ASN A 57 -40.06 23.09 -22.97
CA ASN A 57 -41.15 23.59 -23.82
C ASN A 57 -42.49 22.97 -23.40
N CYS A 58 -42.86 23.15 -22.13
CA CYS A 58 -44.03 22.57 -21.50
C CYS A 58 -44.44 23.38 -20.27
N GLU A 59 -45.65 23.14 -19.77
CA GLU A 59 -46.01 23.62 -18.44
C GLU A 59 -45.22 22.86 -17.37
N ALA A 60 -44.86 23.57 -16.29
CA ALA A 60 -44.20 22.94 -15.15
C ALA A 60 -45.15 21.95 -14.47
N TRP A 61 -44.64 20.75 -14.18
CA TRP A 61 -45.41 19.75 -13.44
C TRP A 61 -45.75 20.25 -12.03
N LYS A 62 -46.83 19.71 -11.45
CA LYS A 62 -47.28 20.04 -10.09
C LYS A 62 -47.19 18.79 -9.21
N ILE A 63 -46.81 19.00 -7.95
CA ILE A 63 -46.85 17.98 -6.89
C ILE A 63 -47.70 18.56 -5.76
N GLY A 64 -48.91 18.05 -5.59
CA GLY A 64 -49.97 18.67 -4.81
C GLY A 64 -50.30 20.06 -5.38
N ASP A 65 -50.26 21.07 -4.51
CA ASP A 65 -50.48 22.47 -4.89
C ASP A 65 -49.20 23.20 -5.31
N ASP A 66 -48.02 22.60 -5.10
CA ASP A 66 -46.72 23.20 -5.38
C ASP A 66 -46.29 22.93 -6.83
N THR A 67 -45.74 23.94 -7.51
CA THR A 67 -45.12 23.79 -8.83
C THR A 67 -43.70 23.26 -8.72
N LEU A 68 -43.33 22.31 -9.57
CA LEU A 68 -42.00 21.73 -9.62
C LEU A 68 -40.97 22.76 -10.13
N ASN A 69 -39.79 22.80 -9.51
CA ASN A 69 -38.69 23.61 -10.00
C ASN A 69 -38.13 23.01 -11.30
N MET A 70 -38.37 23.70 -12.42
CA MET A 70 -37.88 23.29 -13.74
C MET A 70 -36.46 23.83 -13.96
N ILE A 71 -35.47 22.94 -14.09
CA ILE A 71 -34.07 23.33 -14.31
C ILE A 71 -33.92 23.89 -15.72
N ILE A 72 -33.46 25.12 -15.86
CA ILE A 72 -33.25 25.77 -17.15
C ILE A 72 -31.83 25.50 -17.70
N PRO A 73 -31.59 25.68 -19.02
CA PRO A 73 -30.24 25.55 -19.59
C PRO A 73 -29.22 26.46 -18.89
N GLY A 74 -28.08 25.90 -18.47
CA GLY A 74 -27.03 26.61 -17.73
C GLY A 74 -27.18 26.56 -16.20
N GLU A 75 -28.34 26.15 -15.69
CA GLU A 75 -28.53 25.78 -14.30
C GLU A 75 -28.31 24.29 -14.09
N SER A 76 -27.97 23.90 -12.86
CA SER A 76 -27.76 22.50 -12.53
C SER A 76 -28.14 22.20 -11.10
N GLU A 77 -28.75 21.03 -10.89
CA GLU A 77 -29.16 20.56 -9.58
C GLU A 77 -28.30 19.38 -9.10
N LYS A 78 -28.10 19.27 -7.78
CA LYS A 78 -27.23 18.25 -7.22
C LYS A 78 -28.01 16.96 -6.96
N TYR A 79 -27.65 15.90 -7.67
CA TYR A 79 -28.14 14.54 -7.43
C TYR A 79 -26.97 13.60 -7.08
N LEU A 80 -27.06 12.92 -5.92
CA LEU A 80 -26.02 12.02 -5.41
C LEU A 80 -24.60 12.63 -5.48
N GLY A 81 -24.45 13.92 -5.17
CA GLY A 81 -23.15 14.59 -5.16
C GLY A 81 -22.61 15.05 -6.51
N VAL A 82 -23.31 14.77 -7.61
CA VAL A 82 -23.00 15.24 -8.97
C VAL A 82 -24.05 16.26 -9.40
N LYS A 83 -23.65 17.26 -10.18
CA LYS A 83 -24.57 18.25 -10.71
C LYS A 83 -25.14 17.77 -12.04
N VAL A 84 -26.45 17.88 -12.23
CA VAL A 84 -27.17 17.51 -13.45
C VAL A 84 -27.66 18.79 -14.12
N ASP A 85 -27.20 19.01 -15.34
CA ASP A 85 -27.58 20.09 -16.23
C ASP A 85 -28.41 19.49 -17.39
N PRO A 86 -29.58 20.04 -17.74
CA PRO A 86 -30.44 19.53 -18.80
C PRO A 86 -29.81 19.53 -20.20
N TRP A 87 -28.85 20.43 -20.45
CA TRP A 87 -28.22 20.64 -21.76
C TRP A 87 -26.90 19.88 -21.90
N ILE A 88 -26.11 19.79 -20.82
CA ILE A 88 -24.77 19.18 -20.82
C ILE A 88 -24.78 17.78 -20.16
N GLY A 89 -25.85 17.42 -19.45
CA GLY A 89 -25.95 16.20 -18.66
C GLY A 89 -25.24 16.33 -17.31
N PHE A 90 -24.47 15.33 -16.90
CA PHE A 90 -23.68 15.44 -15.67
C PHE A 90 -22.58 16.49 -15.84
N ALA A 91 -22.69 17.60 -15.12
CA ALA A 91 -21.70 18.67 -15.17
C ALA A 91 -20.33 18.11 -14.76
N LYS A 92 -19.32 18.34 -15.61
CA LYS A 92 -17.94 17.93 -15.34
C LYS A 92 -17.50 18.60 -14.03
N PRO A 93 -17.23 17.83 -12.96
CA PRO A 93 -16.79 18.44 -11.73
C PRO A 93 -15.45 19.10 -12.03
N ALA A 94 -15.23 20.29 -11.46
CA ALA A 94 -13.92 20.92 -11.42
C ALA A 94 -12.98 20.10 -10.51
N LEU A 95 -12.71 18.85 -10.90
CA LEU A 95 -11.97 17.84 -10.15
C LEU A 95 -10.56 18.31 -9.86
N SER A 96 -9.95 18.95 -10.87
CA SER A 96 -8.63 19.58 -10.74
C SER A 96 -8.63 20.63 -9.63
N GLU A 97 -9.57 21.58 -9.65
CA GLU A 97 -9.65 22.66 -8.64
C GLU A 97 -9.97 22.12 -7.25
N LYS A 98 -10.88 21.14 -7.16
CA LYS A 98 -11.21 20.46 -5.89
C LYS A 98 -9.99 19.73 -5.34
N LEU A 99 -9.26 19.00 -6.18
CA LEU A 99 -8.04 18.31 -5.79
C LEU A 99 -6.98 19.30 -5.32
N ASP A 100 -6.75 20.39 -6.06
CA ASP A 100 -5.80 21.44 -5.67
C ASP A 100 -6.15 22.02 -4.29
N THR A 101 -7.43 22.33 -4.08
CA THR A 101 -7.93 22.82 -2.79
C THR A 101 -7.67 21.81 -1.66
N TRP A 102 -7.91 20.52 -1.89
CA TRP A 102 -7.70 19.48 -0.88
C TRP A 102 -6.23 19.20 -0.60
N LEU A 103 -5.39 19.17 -1.65
CA LEU A 103 -3.94 19.03 -1.51
C LEU A 103 -3.36 20.20 -0.73
N GLU A 104 -3.78 21.43 -1.02
CA GLU A 104 -3.33 22.63 -0.32
C GLU A 104 -3.75 22.63 1.16
N ARG A 105 -4.97 22.19 1.47
CA ARG A 105 -5.42 22.01 2.85
C ARG A 105 -4.57 20.99 3.62
N ILE A 106 -4.24 19.86 3.01
CA ILE A 106 -3.33 18.87 3.62
C ILE A 106 -1.92 19.46 3.76
N ASN A 107 -1.47 20.24 2.78
CA ASN A 107 -0.16 20.84 2.79
C ASN A 107 0.02 21.83 3.96
N ARG A 108 -0.97 22.72 4.16
CA ARG A 108 -0.99 23.72 5.25
C ARG A 108 -1.22 23.13 6.63
N ALA A 109 -1.85 21.96 6.73
CA ALA A 109 -2.11 21.34 8.02
C ALA A 109 -0.78 21.09 8.76
N PRO A 110 -0.69 21.39 10.08
CA PRO A 110 0.51 21.22 10.90
C PRO A 110 0.74 19.74 11.25
N LEU A 111 0.83 18.92 10.21
CA LEU A 111 0.94 17.47 10.28
C LEU A 111 2.31 17.03 9.84
N LYS A 112 2.76 15.96 10.49
CA LYS A 112 3.96 15.24 10.06
C LYS A 112 3.73 14.61 8.67
N PRO A 113 4.81 14.32 7.91
CA PRO A 113 4.72 13.70 6.58
C PRO A 113 3.89 12.41 6.49
N SER A 114 4.06 11.46 7.41
CA SER A 114 3.32 10.18 7.32
C SER A 114 1.80 10.33 7.56
N PRO A 115 1.30 11.14 8.53
CA PRO A 115 -0.11 11.49 8.59
C PRO A 115 -0.67 12.16 7.32
N LYS A 116 0.10 13.04 6.65
CA LYS A 116 -0.35 13.66 5.38
C LYS A 116 -0.65 12.61 4.31
N LEU A 117 0.24 11.62 4.15
CA LEU A 117 0.03 10.50 3.24
C LEU A 117 -1.20 9.66 3.62
N ALA A 118 -1.38 9.38 4.91
CA ALA A 118 -2.54 8.62 5.39
C ALA A 118 -3.85 9.38 5.10
N MET A 119 -3.92 10.67 5.39
CA MET A 119 -5.10 11.50 5.10
C MET A 119 -5.43 11.56 3.61
N LEU A 120 -4.41 11.70 2.76
CA LEU A 120 -4.57 11.65 1.31
C LEU A 120 -5.22 10.33 0.87
N ASN A 121 -4.64 9.20 1.27
CA ASN A 121 -5.09 7.88 0.83
C ASN A 121 -6.49 7.53 1.38
N THR A 122 -6.79 7.89 2.62
CA THR A 122 -8.07 7.54 3.27
C THR A 122 -9.21 8.44 2.84
N PHE A 123 -8.99 9.76 2.73
CA PHE A 123 -10.08 10.72 2.55
C PHE A 123 -10.08 11.39 1.19
N THR A 124 -8.96 12.00 0.78
CA THR A 124 -8.91 12.81 -0.44
C THR A 124 -9.04 11.95 -1.69
N VAL A 125 -8.23 10.91 -1.80
CA VAL A 125 -8.27 9.97 -2.94
C VAL A 125 -9.64 9.31 -3.04
N SER A 126 -10.24 8.88 -1.92
CA SER A 126 -11.58 8.29 -1.89
C SER A 126 -12.66 9.23 -2.46
N ARG A 127 -12.60 10.52 -2.10
CA ARG A 127 -13.52 11.54 -2.65
C ARG A 127 -13.32 11.78 -4.14
N VAL A 128 -12.06 11.82 -4.59
CA VAL A 128 -11.75 11.96 -6.03
C VAL A 128 -12.24 10.74 -6.80
N ILE A 129 -12.04 9.53 -6.28
CA ILE A 129 -12.50 8.29 -6.91
C ILE A 129 -14.01 8.34 -7.13
N TYR A 130 -14.78 8.69 -6.09
CA TYR A 130 -16.22 8.79 -6.21
C TYR A 130 -16.64 9.76 -7.32
N LEU A 131 -16.11 10.98 -7.32
CA LEU A 131 -16.46 11.98 -8.32
C LEU A 131 -16.01 11.58 -9.74
N ALA A 132 -14.81 11.02 -9.89
CA ALA A 132 -14.25 10.63 -11.18
C ALA A 132 -14.93 9.39 -11.77
N ASP A 133 -15.41 8.47 -10.94
CA ASP A 133 -16.11 7.25 -11.38
C ASP A 133 -17.53 7.54 -11.89
N HIS A 134 -18.19 8.56 -11.36
CA HIS A 134 -19.55 8.97 -11.74
C HIS A 134 -19.60 10.06 -12.81
N THR A 135 -18.45 10.53 -13.31
CA THR A 135 -18.38 11.55 -14.35
C THR A 135 -17.50 11.08 -15.50
N ASP A 136 -17.77 11.54 -16.72
CA ASP A 136 -17.00 11.14 -17.90
C ASP A 136 -15.61 11.81 -17.90
N CYS A 137 -14.68 11.17 -17.18
CA CYS A 137 -13.30 11.64 -16.99
C CYS A 137 -12.35 10.94 -17.95
N LYS A 138 -11.89 11.68 -18.97
CA LYS A 138 -10.87 11.20 -19.91
C LYS A 138 -9.58 10.78 -19.19
N ILE A 139 -8.93 9.74 -19.70
CA ILE A 139 -7.69 9.17 -19.12
C ILE A 139 -6.55 10.20 -18.98
N ALA A 140 -6.47 11.14 -19.93
CA ALA A 140 -5.48 12.21 -19.92
C ALA A 140 -5.68 13.12 -18.71
N HIS A 141 -6.94 13.49 -18.41
CA HIS A 141 -7.27 14.29 -17.25
C HIS A 141 -6.94 13.55 -15.95
N LEU A 142 -7.31 12.27 -15.84
CA LEU A 142 -6.96 11.44 -14.68
C LEU A 142 -5.44 11.36 -14.46
N SER A 143 -4.67 11.29 -15.54
CA SER A 143 -3.21 11.28 -15.48
C SER A 143 -2.64 12.61 -14.97
N THR A 144 -3.23 13.75 -15.34
CA THR A 144 -2.88 15.05 -14.76
C THR A 144 -3.17 15.12 -13.26
N LEU A 145 -4.28 14.54 -12.80
CA LEU A 145 -4.60 14.45 -11.36
C LEU A 145 -3.58 13.56 -10.62
N ASP A 146 -3.23 12.41 -11.21
CA ASP A 146 -2.19 11.52 -10.69
C ASP A 146 -0.84 12.24 -10.55
N ASP A 147 -0.48 13.09 -11.52
CA ASP A 147 0.75 13.88 -11.47
C ASP A 147 0.78 14.86 -10.30
N LYS A 148 -0.33 15.56 -10.05
CA LYS A 148 -0.50 16.45 -8.89
C LYS A 148 -0.34 15.69 -7.57
N ILE A 149 -1.03 14.55 -7.45
CA ILE A 149 -0.95 13.68 -6.27
C ILE A 149 0.50 13.20 -6.06
N ARG A 150 1.16 12.70 -7.10
CA ARG A 150 2.55 12.23 -7.01
C ARG A 150 3.51 13.32 -6.58
N ARG A 151 3.38 14.54 -7.12
CA ARG A 151 4.24 15.68 -6.76
C ARG A 151 4.06 16.02 -5.28
N ALA A 152 2.82 16.17 -4.82
CA ALA A 152 2.52 16.44 -3.42
C ALA A 152 3.07 15.35 -2.48
N VAL A 153 2.87 14.06 -2.82
CA VAL A 153 3.40 12.94 -2.03
C VAL A 153 4.93 12.95 -1.97
N LYS A 154 5.60 13.16 -3.10
CA LYS A 154 7.08 13.24 -3.14
C LYS A 154 7.59 14.41 -2.30
N GLU A 155 6.93 15.56 -2.40
CA GLU A 155 7.26 16.75 -1.62
C GLU A 155 7.09 16.49 -0.12
N TRP A 156 5.91 16.04 0.33
CA TRP A 156 5.65 15.79 1.75
C TRP A 156 6.63 14.77 2.36
N LEU A 157 7.00 13.73 1.60
CA LEU A 157 7.91 12.67 2.05
C LEU A 157 9.39 12.99 1.79
N HIS A 158 9.70 14.19 1.32
CA HIS A 158 11.05 14.65 0.98
C HIS A 158 11.77 13.71 0.01
N LEU A 159 11.02 13.06 -0.89
CA LEU A 159 11.54 12.15 -1.91
C LEU A 159 12.03 12.95 -3.14
N PRO A 160 13.17 12.59 -3.74
CA PRO A 160 13.62 13.20 -4.98
C PRO A 160 12.59 13.12 -6.11
N ALA A 161 12.54 14.13 -6.98
CA ALA A 161 11.61 14.18 -8.11
C ALA A 161 11.72 12.96 -9.05
N ASN A 162 12.93 12.42 -9.22
CA ASN A 162 13.23 11.22 -10.00
C ASN A 162 12.91 9.89 -9.29
N THR A 163 12.32 9.90 -8.09
CA THR A 163 11.85 8.67 -7.42
C THR A 163 10.82 7.98 -8.30
N CYS A 164 10.99 6.67 -8.52
CA CYS A 164 10.16 5.90 -9.41
C CYS A 164 8.70 5.86 -8.94
N ASN A 165 7.78 5.84 -9.90
CA ASN A 165 6.34 5.82 -9.61
C ASN A 165 5.89 4.48 -9.05
N GLY A 166 6.56 3.38 -9.42
CA GLY A 166 6.23 2.06 -8.92
C GLY A 166 6.37 1.95 -7.41
N PHE A 167 7.36 2.62 -6.80
CA PHE A 167 7.45 2.73 -5.33
C PHE A 167 6.24 3.42 -4.70
N LEU A 168 5.71 4.48 -5.33
CA LEU A 168 4.54 5.19 -4.81
C LEU A 168 3.27 4.34 -4.91
N TYR A 169 3.09 3.64 -6.03
CA TYR A 169 1.83 2.96 -6.38
C TYR A 169 1.74 1.50 -5.91
N ALA A 170 2.87 0.79 -5.82
CA ALA A 170 2.89 -0.60 -5.38
C ALA A 170 2.29 -0.74 -3.97
N ARG A 171 1.73 -1.92 -3.67
CA ARG A 171 1.07 -2.15 -2.38
C ARG A 171 2.10 -2.10 -1.26
N SER A 172 1.67 -1.76 -0.05
CA SER A 172 2.55 -1.80 1.13
C SER A 172 3.08 -3.19 1.40
N ARG A 173 2.30 -4.25 1.14
CA ARG A 173 2.78 -5.64 1.24
C ARG A 173 3.89 -6.01 0.26
N ASP A 174 4.03 -5.25 -0.83
CA ASP A 174 5.08 -5.39 -1.85
C ASP A 174 6.21 -4.36 -1.65
N GLY A 175 6.20 -3.62 -0.53
CA GLY A 175 7.22 -2.64 -0.20
C GLY A 175 7.00 -1.22 -0.73
N GLY A 176 5.85 -0.93 -1.35
CA GLY A 176 5.47 0.40 -1.85
C GLY A 176 4.62 1.23 -0.88
N LEU A 177 4.25 2.45 -1.28
CA LEU A 177 3.44 3.38 -0.46
C LEU A 177 1.92 3.20 -0.60
N GLY A 178 1.46 2.43 -1.58
CA GLY A 178 0.05 2.12 -1.79
C GLY A 178 -0.81 3.25 -2.35
N VAL A 179 -0.22 4.36 -2.81
CA VAL A 179 -0.94 5.49 -3.42
C VAL A 179 -1.76 4.98 -4.61
N THR A 180 -3.01 5.43 -4.71
CA THR A 180 -3.87 5.03 -5.83
C THR A 180 -3.55 5.83 -7.08
N ARG A 181 -3.42 5.12 -8.22
CA ARG A 181 -3.37 5.72 -9.55
C ARG A 181 -4.78 5.78 -10.13
N LEU A 182 -5.35 6.97 -10.23
CA LEU A 182 -6.69 7.23 -10.75
C LEU A 182 -6.82 6.76 -12.19
N ALA A 183 -5.84 7.05 -13.04
CA ALA A 183 -5.85 6.67 -14.45
C ALA A 183 -5.74 5.15 -14.69
N SER A 184 -5.48 4.34 -13.66
CA SER A 184 -5.62 2.88 -13.73
C SER A 184 -6.89 2.39 -13.05
N LEU A 185 -7.26 2.99 -11.91
CA LEU A 185 -8.35 2.50 -11.09
C LEU A 185 -9.72 2.85 -11.68
N ILE A 186 -9.93 4.08 -12.15
CA ILE A 186 -11.25 4.55 -12.59
C ILE A 186 -11.75 3.73 -13.80
N PRO A 187 -10.98 3.57 -14.89
CA PRO A 187 -11.43 2.72 -16.00
C PRO A 187 -11.66 1.27 -15.58
N SER A 188 -10.88 0.77 -14.62
CA SER A 188 -11.04 -0.59 -14.09
C SER A 188 -12.36 -0.78 -13.32
N ILE A 189 -12.76 0.20 -12.52
CA ILE A 189 -14.04 0.17 -11.80
C ILE A 189 -15.21 0.31 -12.77
N GLN A 190 -15.10 1.21 -13.76
CA GLN A 190 -16.13 1.43 -14.77
C GLN A 190 -16.31 0.23 -15.68
N ALA A 191 -15.23 -0.40 -16.18
CA ALA A 191 -15.32 -1.64 -16.97
C ALA A 191 -16.02 -2.75 -16.19
N ARG A 192 -15.64 -2.96 -14.91
CA ARG A 192 -16.29 -3.95 -14.05
C ARG A 192 -17.78 -3.63 -13.83
N ARG A 193 -18.12 -2.34 -13.71
CA ARG A 193 -19.50 -1.88 -13.56
C ARG A 193 -20.33 -2.21 -14.80
N LEU A 194 -19.82 -1.99 -16.01
CA LEU A 194 -20.50 -2.34 -17.25
C LEU A 194 -20.76 -3.85 -17.34
N HIS A 195 -19.75 -4.68 -17.05
CA HIS A 195 -19.92 -6.13 -17.01
C HIS A 195 -20.98 -6.55 -15.96
N ARG A 196 -21.07 -5.85 -14.83
CA ARG A 196 -22.09 -6.10 -13.81
C ARG A 196 -23.49 -5.71 -14.28
N ILE A 197 -23.64 -4.59 -14.98
CA ILE A 197 -24.92 -4.12 -15.52
C ILE A 197 -25.43 -5.10 -16.58
N ALA A 198 -24.54 -5.60 -17.44
CA ALA A 198 -24.86 -6.63 -18.43
C ALA A 198 -25.36 -7.95 -17.80
N HIS A 199 -25.04 -8.17 -16.52
CA HIS A 199 -25.46 -9.33 -15.73
C HIS A 199 -26.48 -8.96 -14.63
N SER A 200 -27.23 -7.87 -14.82
CA SER A 200 -28.30 -7.50 -13.90
C SER A 200 -29.37 -8.59 -13.84
N LYS A 201 -29.88 -8.85 -12.63
CA LYS A 201 -31.05 -9.72 -12.42
C LYS A 201 -32.33 -9.11 -13.00
N ASP A 202 -32.35 -7.78 -13.14
CA ASP A 202 -33.43 -7.04 -13.76
C ASP A 202 -33.31 -7.12 -15.29
N GLU A 203 -34.33 -7.69 -15.93
CA GLU A 203 -34.42 -7.87 -17.39
C GLU A 203 -34.31 -6.54 -18.12
N THR A 204 -35.05 -5.53 -17.68
CA THR A 204 -35.13 -4.22 -18.33
C THR A 204 -33.77 -3.53 -18.33
N ILE A 205 -33.07 -3.54 -17.19
CA ILE A 205 -31.71 -2.99 -17.11
C ILE A 205 -30.77 -3.70 -18.08
N ARG A 206 -30.88 -5.04 -18.16
CA ARG A 206 -30.02 -5.83 -19.04
C ARG A 206 -30.29 -5.56 -20.52
N CYS A 207 -31.56 -5.51 -20.93
CA CYS A 207 -31.96 -5.17 -22.29
C CYS A 207 -31.50 -3.76 -22.68
N ILE A 208 -31.72 -2.77 -21.81
CA ILE A 208 -31.28 -1.38 -22.06
C ILE A 208 -29.75 -1.34 -22.22
N ALA A 209 -29.01 -2.01 -21.34
CA ALA A 209 -27.56 -1.99 -21.40
C ALA A 209 -27.04 -2.60 -22.72
N LEU A 210 -27.56 -3.76 -23.12
CA LEU A 210 -27.13 -4.45 -24.35
C LEU A 210 -27.56 -3.71 -25.63
N ALA A 211 -28.67 -2.95 -25.60
CA ALA A 211 -29.13 -2.15 -26.73
C ALA A 211 -28.29 -0.89 -27.00
N ASN A 212 -27.45 -0.45 -26.05
CA ASN A 212 -26.70 0.82 -26.12
C ASN A 212 -25.18 0.64 -26.41
N ASP A 213 -24.78 -0.44 -27.09
CA ASP A 213 -23.36 -0.72 -27.46
C ASP A 213 -22.36 -0.56 -26.30
N ILE A 214 -22.72 -1.09 -25.12
CA ILE A 214 -21.85 -1.10 -23.94
C ILE A 214 -20.55 -1.86 -24.17
N GLU A 215 -20.49 -2.72 -25.19
CA GLU A 215 -19.32 -3.53 -25.53
C GLU A 215 -18.17 -2.66 -26.04
N SER A 216 -18.45 -1.70 -26.93
CA SER A 216 -17.46 -0.73 -27.41
C SER A 216 -16.85 0.08 -26.27
N GLU A 217 -17.68 0.55 -25.34
CA GLU A 217 -17.22 1.30 -24.18
C GLU A 217 -16.46 0.43 -23.17
N TYR A 218 -16.95 -0.78 -22.91
CA TYR A 218 -16.26 -1.76 -22.09
C TYR A 218 -14.86 -2.08 -22.61
N ARG A 219 -14.71 -2.28 -23.93
CA ARG A 219 -13.42 -2.50 -24.59
C ARG A 219 -12.46 -1.31 -24.39
N LYS A 220 -12.93 -0.08 -24.58
CA LYS A 220 -12.12 1.13 -24.35
C LYS A 220 -11.65 1.22 -22.90
N LEU A 221 -12.55 1.02 -21.94
CA LEU A 221 -12.25 1.08 -20.50
C LEU A 221 -11.32 -0.06 -20.06
N TRP A 222 -11.47 -1.26 -20.63
CA TRP A 222 -10.62 -2.42 -20.37
C TRP A 222 -9.16 -2.15 -20.75
N LEU A 223 -8.94 -1.66 -21.98
CA LEU A 223 -7.62 -1.28 -22.48
C LEU A 223 -7.03 -0.11 -21.67
N ALA A 224 -7.84 0.91 -21.38
CA ALA A 224 -7.46 2.05 -20.56
C ALA A 224 -6.98 1.65 -19.15
N ALA A 225 -7.62 0.65 -18.54
CA ALA A 225 -7.22 0.11 -17.25
C ALA A 225 -5.90 -0.69 -17.30
N GLY A 226 -5.40 -1.02 -18.49
CA GLY A 226 -4.21 -1.82 -18.73
C GLY A 226 -4.48 -3.31 -18.92
N GLY A 227 -5.73 -3.70 -19.22
CA GLY A 227 -6.04 -5.03 -19.74
C GLY A 227 -5.65 -5.15 -21.21
N THR A 228 -5.63 -6.39 -21.71
CA THR A 228 -5.29 -6.69 -23.11
C THR A 228 -6.47 -7.36 -23.80
N LEU A 229 -6.49 -7.36 -25.15
CA LEU A 229 -7.62 -7.94 -25.91
C LEU A 229 -7.69 -9.46 -25.80
N ASP A 230 -6.55 -10.13 -25.66
CA ASP A 230 -6.44 -11.59 -25.47
C ASP A 230 -6.99 -12.07 -24.13
N THR A 231 -7.01 -11.20 -23.11
CA THR A 231 -7.52 -11.53 -21.77
C THR A 231 -8.90 -10.93 -21.50
N MET A 232 -9.49 -10.23 -22.47
CA MET A 232 -10.77 -9.53 -22.31
C MET A 232 -11.92 -10.52 -22.50
N PRO A 233 -12.77 -10.75 -21.47
CA PRO A 233 -13.98 -11.53 -21.65
C PRO A 233 -15.01 -10.74 -22.45
N ALA A 234 -15.91 -11.44 -23.15
CA ALA A 234 -17.06 -10.80 -23.75
C ALA A 234 -17.96 -10.22 -22.64
N ILE A 235 -18.70 -9.16 -22.95
CA ILE A 235 -19.55 -8.50 -21.95
C ILE A 235 -20.70 -9.39 -21.45
N THR A 236 -21.03 -10.44 -22.21
CA THR A 236 -22.04 -11.46 -21.95
C THR A 236 -21.46 -12.76 -21.38
N ASP A 237 -20.14 -12.85 -21.17
CA ASP A 237 -19.51 -14.05 -20.62
C ASP A 237 -20.00 -14.32 -19.19
N PRO A 238 -20.30 -15.58 -18.83
CA PRO A 238 -20.87 -15.92 -17.55
C PRO A 238 -19.96 -15.53 -16.39
N VAL A 239 -20.56 -14.93 -15.36
CA VAL A 239 -19.86 -14.50 -14.15
C VAL A 239 -19.57 -15.70 -13.24
N ILE A 240 -18.33 -15.81 -12.78
CA ILE A 240 -17.91 -16.86 -11.83
C ILE A 240 -18.58 -16.61 -10.48
N MET A 241 -19.22 -17.64 -9.92
CA MET A 241 -19.81 -17.59 -8.58
C MET A 241 -18.86 -18.24 -7.58
N ASP A 242 -18.37 -17.45 -6.64
CA ASP A 242 -17.57 -17.92 -5.52
C ASP A 242 -18.48 -18.24 -4.33
N HIS A 243 -18.63 -19.52 -4.04
CA HIS A 243 -19.43 -20.00 -2.92
C HIS A 243 -18.71 -19.92 -1.57
N GLN A 244 -17.50 -19.33 -1.52
CA GLN A 244 -16.69 -19.04 -0.33
C GLN A 244 -16.20 -20.26 0.47
N LEU A 245 -16.85 -21.41 0.33
CA LEU A 245 -16.53 -22.67 0.96
C LEU A 245 -16.37 -23.77 -0.11
N PRO A 246 -15.56 -24.81 0.15
CA PRO A 246 -15.48 -25.97 -0.72
C PRO A 246 -16.86 -26.64 -0.89
N GLN A 247 -17.11 -27.20 -2.06
CA GLN A 247 -18.38 -27.87 -2.43
C GLN A 247 -18.85 -28.87 -1.36
N HIS A 248 -17.94 -29.74 -0.89
CA HIS A 248 -18.24 -30.78 0.10
C HIS A 248 -18.68 -30.21 1.45
N VAL A 249 -18.25 -28.99 1.82
CA VAL A 249 -18.71 -28.31 3.03
C VAL A 249 -20.10 -27.74 2.80
N LEU A 250 -20.34 -27.12 1.64
CA LEU A 250 -21.63 -26.53 1.29
C LEU A 250 -22.75 -27.57 1.26
N GLU A 251 -22.47 -28.78 0.76
CA GLU A 251 -23.44 -29.88 0.70
C GLU A 251 -23.89 -30.37 2.08
N GLN A 252 -23.09 -30.13 3.13
CA GLN A 252 -23.41 -30.47 4.52
C GLN A 252 -24.18 -29.37 5.25
N LEU A 253 -24.29 -28.18 4.66
CA LEU A 253 -24.98 -27.03 5.25
C LEU A 253 -26.43 -26.96 4.81
N THR A 254 -27.30 -26.52 5.71
CA THR A 254 -28.68 -26.14 5.38
C THR A 254 -28.70 -24.90 4.48
N GLU A 255 -29.82 -24.63 3.82
CA GLU A 255 -29.96 -23.46 2.93
C GLU A 255 -29.65 -22.14 3.65
N TRP A 256 -30.01 -22.02 4.93
CA TRP A 256 -29.80 -20.82 5.75
C TRP A 256 -28.35 -20.67 6.24
N GLU A 257 -27.58 -21.75 6.27
CA GLU A 257 -26.16 -21.75 6.67
C GLU A 257 -25.23 -21.52 5.48
N LYS A 258 -25.71 -21.76 4.25
CA LYS A 258 -24.93 -21.54 3.04
C LYS A 258 -24.67 -20.03 2.87
N PRO A 259 -23.39 -19.61 2.79
CA PRO A 259 -23.09 -18.22 2.50
C PRO A 259 -23.60 -17.88 1.10
N ALA A 260 -24.17 -16.67 0.96
CA ALA A 260 -24.61 -16.19 -0.35
C ALA A 260 -23.42 -16.21 -1.33
N PRO A 261 -23.57 -16.81 -2.53
CA PRO A 261 -22.50 -16.86 -3.51
C PRO A 261 -22.12 -15.44 -3.93
N ARG A 262 -20.83 -15.21 -4.07
CA ARG A 262 -20.28 -13.92 -4.49
C ARG A 262 -19.92 -13.97 -5.96
N ALA A 263 -20.59 -13.14 -6.75
CA ALA A 263 -20.24 -12.91 -8.15
C ALA A 263 -18.84 -12.27 -8.27
N ILE A 264 -17.91 -12.96 -8.95
CA ILE A 264 -16.58 -12.48 -9.29
C ILE A 264 -16.60 -11.91 -10.70
N TYR A 265 -16.61 -10.59 -10.79
CA TYR A 265 -16.52 -9.88 -12.05
C TYR A 265 -15.07 -9.75 -12.52
N PRO A 266 -14.83 -9.80 -13.83
CA PRO A 266 -13.50 -9.68 -14.39
C PRO A 266 -12.87 -8.33 -14.06
N ILE A 267 -11.54 -8.33 -13.94
CA ILE A 267 -10.74 -7.15 -13.63
C ILE A 267 -9.72 -7.00 -14.76
N PRO A 268 -9.67 -5.85 -15.45
CA PRO A 268 -8.81 -5.68 -16.62
C PRO A 268 -7.36 -6.09 -16.40
N CYS A 269 -6.77 -5.61 -15.30
CA CYS A 269 -5.49 -6.12 -14.82
C CYS A 269 -5.28 -5.75 -13.34
N ASN A 270 -4.35 -6.44 -12.68
CA ASN A 270 -3.83 -6.00 -11.39
C ASN A 270 -2.74 -4.94 -11.60
N TRP A 271 -3.18 -3.72 -11.91
CA TRP A 271 -2.29 -2.61 -12.24
C TRP A 271 -1.25 -2.30 -11.14
N ARG A 272 -1.53 -2.62 -9.87
CA ARG A 272 -0.54 -2.47 -8.78
C ARG A 272 0.61 -3.46 -8.92
N THR A 273 0.32 -4.71 -9.26
CA THR A 273 1.35 -5.71 -9.56
C THR A 273 2.13 -5.29 -10.80
N ALA A 274 1.47 -4.78 -11.84
CA ALA A 274 2.16 -4.24 -13.02
C ALA A 274 3.10 -3.06 -12.66
N LYS A 275 2.67 -2.13 -11.79
CA LYS A 275 3.53 -1.03 -11.29
C LYS A 275 4.68 -1.52 -10.41
N PHE A 276 4.49 -2.60 -9.67
CA PHE A 276 5.56 -3.23 -8.92
C PHE A 276 6.58 -3.91 -9.84
N SER A 277 6.16 -4.64 -10.88
CA SER A 277 7.07 -5.18 -11.88
C SER A 277 7.88 -4.09 -12.58
N GLN A 278 7.23 -3.00 -13.01
CA GLN A 278 7.92 -1.83 -13.56
C GLN A 278 8.96 -1.23 -12.61
N TRP A 279 8.74 -1.33 -11.29
CA TRP A 279 9.75 -0.92 -10.31
C TRP A 279 10.90 -1.92 -10.25
N LYS A 280 10.61 -3.24 -10.18
CA LYS A 280 11.62 -4.31 -10.17
C LYS A 280 12.59 -4.21 -11.35
N ASP A 281 12.07 -3.87 -12.52
CA ASP A 281 12.84 -3.83 -13.77
C ASP A 281 13.78 -2.61 -13.87
N LEU A 282 13.68 -1.64 -12.94
CA LEU A 282 14.59 -0.49 -12.94
C LEU A 282 16.00 -0.90 -12.47
N PRO A 283 17.07 -0.66 -13.26
CA PRO A 283 18.42 -1.14 -12.95
C PRO A 283 18.93 -0.69 -11.58
N CYS A 284 18.63 0.56 -11.23
CA CYS A 284 19.08 1.17 -9.98
C CYS A 284 18.03 1.09 -8.88
N GLN A 285 16.86 1.71 -9.08
CA GLN A 285 15.84 1.82 -8.04
C GLN A 285 15.09 0.50 -7.78
N GLY A 286 15.07 -0.42 -8.75
CA GLY A 286 14.48 -1.75 -8.65
C GLY A 286 15.39 -2.79 -8.00
N SER A 287 16.67 -2.46 -7.81
CA SER A 287 17.67 -3.40 -7.31
C SER A 287 17.27 -4.00 -5.96
N GLY A 288 17.05 -5.32 -5.97
CA GLY A 288 16.68 -6.09 -4.79
C GLY A 288 15.27 -5.88 -4.26
N VAL A 289 14.40 -5.20 -5.02
CA VAL A 289 13.01 -4.95 -4.61
C VAL A 289 12.18 -6.23 -4.62
N SER A 290 12.52 -7.21 -5.46
CA SER A 290 11.90 -8.54 -5.50
C SER A 290 11.88 -9.24 -4.14
N HIS A 291 12.88 -9.00 -3.28
CA HIS A 291 12.91 -9.53 -1.92
C HIS A 291 11.73 -9.09 -1.06
N PHE A 292 11.04 -8.00 -1.42
CA PHE A 292 9.95 -7.43 -0.64
C PHE A 292 8.57 -7.70 -1.24
N GLU A 293 8.48 -8.50 -2.31
CA GLU A 293 7.22 -8.89 -2.93
C GLU A 293 6.38 -9.76 -1.97
N ASN A 294 5.12 -9.40 -1.77
CA ASN A 294 4.18 -10.09 -0.88
C ASN A 294 4.80 -10.51 0.47
N ASP A 295 5.56 -9.61 1.11
CA ASP A 295 6.22 -9.84 2.40
C ASP A 295 5.68 -8.90 3.49
N PRO A 296 4.56 -9.26 4.14
CA PRO A 296 3.99 -8.45 5.21
C PRO A 296 4.91 -8.25 6.42
N THR A 297 5.86 -9.17 6.65
CA THR A 297 6.76 -9.11 7.80
C THR A 297 7.82 -8.04 7.60
N SER A 298 8.47 -8.05 6.44
CA SER A 298 9.53 -7.10 6.09
C SER A 298 9.01 -5.70 5.78
N ASN A 299 7.74 -5.61 5.37
CA ASN A 299 7.11 -4.36 4.96
C ASN A 299 6.22 -3.73 6.04
N ASP A 300 6.05 -4.39 7.20
CA ASP A 300 5.18 -3.93 8.30
C ASP A 300 5.45 -2.48 8.71
N TRP A 301 6.72 -2.04 8.68
CA TRP A 301 7.09 -0.69 9.08
C TRP A 301 6.52 0.41 8.18
N LEU A 302 6.12 0.11 6.94
CA LEU A 302 5.51 1.10 6.03
C LEU A 302 4.14 1.57 6.57
N THR A 303 3.35 0.65 7.12
CA THR A 303 2.05 0.94 7.72
C THR A 303 2.16 1.18 9.22
N HIS A 304 3.03 0.44 9.91
CA HIS A 304 3.20 0.44 11.36
C HIS A 304 4.61 0.88 11.78
N HIS A 305 4.95 2.15 11.53
CA HIS A 305 6.25 2.74 11.87
C HIS A 305 6.38 3.16 13.35
N LYS A 306 5.73 2.44 14.28
CA LYS A 306 5.87 2.73 15.72
C LYS A 306 7.33 2.63 16.15
N GLY A 307 7.83 3.71 16.77
CA GLY A 307 9.22 3.82 17.22
C GLY A 307 10.18 4.45 16.22
N PHE A 308 9.71 4.84 15.01
CA PHE A 308 10.46 5.74 14.12
C PHE A 308 10.15 7.18 14.50
N SER A 309 11.18 8.01 14.62
CA SER A 309 10.99 9.44 14.40
C SER A 309 10.60 9.69 12.94
N GLN A 310 9.98 10.84 12.64
CA GLN A 310 9.66 11.16 11.25
C GLN A 310 10.88 11.22 10.35
N ARG A 311 11.98 11.79 10.85
CA ARG A 311 13.25 11.82 10.12
C ARG A 311 13.71 10.41 9.75
N GLN A 312 13.69 9.48 10.69
CA GLN A 312 14.06 8.08 10.43
C GLN A 312 13.10 7.43 9.44
N PHE A 313 11.79 7.67 9.54
CA PHE A 313 10.82 7.16 8.59
C PHE A 313 11.12 7.64 7.16
N LEU A 314 11.33 8.94 6.96
CA LEU A 314 11.68 9.50 5.65
C LEU A 314 13.00 8.94 5.10
N THR A 315 14.01 8.79 5.95
CA THR A 315 15.28 8.15 5.56
C THR A 315 15.09 6.69 5.17
N ALA A 316 14.25 5.94 5.90
CA ALA A 316 13.91 4.56 5.58
C ALA A 316 13.18 4.45 4.23
N LEU A 317 12.29 5.41 3.89
CA LEU A 317 11.65 5.46 2.57
C LEU A 317 12.68 5.68 1.45
N LYS A 318 13.62 6.62 1.63
CA LYS A 318 14.71 6.85 0.67
C LYS A 318 15.60 5.63 0.49
N LEU A 319 15.86 4.91 1.59
CA LEU A 319 16.61 3.66 1.59
C LEU A 319 15.85 2.55 0.83
N ARG A 320 14.54 2.38 1.07
CA ARG A 320 13.67 1.42 0.38
C ARG A 320 13.66 1.66 -1.13
N ALA A 321 13.50 2.91 -1.56
CA ALA A 321 13.45 3.32 -2.96
C ALA A 321 14.84 3.43 -3.62
N ASN A 322 15.94 3.21 -2.88
CA ASN A 322 17.32 3.36 -3.36
C ASN A 322 17.61 4.77 -3.95
N VAL A 323 17.11 5.80 -3.26
CA VAL A 323 17.24 7.24 -3.62
C VAL A 323 17.85 8.09 -2.50
N TYR A 324 18.49 7.45 -1.52
CA TYR A 324 19.24 8.18 -0.50
C TYR A 324 20.42 8.91 -1.18
N PRO A 325 20.72 10.18 -0.82
CA PRO A 325 21.67 11.03 -1.54
C PRO A 325 23.14 10.67 -1.28
N THR A 326 23.54 9.43 -1.58
CA THR A 326 24.95 9.04 -1.61
C THR A 326 25.64 9.63 -2.83
N ARG A 327 26.98 9.75 -2.81
CA ARG A 327 27.72 10.21 -4.01
C ARG A 327 27.50 9.32 -5.23
N GLU A 328 27.35 8.00 -5.04
CA GLU A 328 26.98 7.10 -6.14
C GLU A 328 25.63 7.52 -6.77
N TYR A 329 24.59 7.74 -5.96
CA TYR A 329 23.29 8.17 -6.47
C TYR A 329 23.34 9.56 -7.12
N LEU A 330 24.02 10.52 -6.49
CA LEU A 330 24.10 11.92 -6.96
C LEU A 330 24.98 12.08 -8.22
N GLY A 331 25.93 11.18 -8.43
CA GLY A 331 26.78 11.15 -9.62
C GLY A 331 26.15 10.50 -10.85
N ARG A 332 25.00 9.83 -10.70
CA ARG A 332 24.30 9.18 -11.84
C ARG A 332 23.89 10.23 -12.88
N GLY A 333 24.21 9.95 -14.15
CA GLY A 333 23.89 10.82 -15.28
C GLY A 333 24.75 12.09 -15.39
N LYS A 334 25.83 12.20 -14.60
CA LYS A 334 26.78 13.32 -14.65
C LYS A 334 28.17 12.83 -15.03
N SER A 335 28.86 13.55 -15.91
CA SER A 335 30.28 13.35 -16.18
C SER A 335 31.13 13.86 -15.00
N ASN A 336 32.31 13.25 -14.79
CA ASN A 336 33.32 13.68 -13.81
C ASN A 336 32.86 13.83 -12.35
N SER A 337 31.82 13.11 -11.94
CA SER A 337 31.35 13.13 -10.55
C SER A 337 32.24 12.31 -9.63
N ILE A 338 32.62 12.88 -8.48
CA ILE A 338 33.32 12.15 -7.42
C ILE A 338 32.34 11.19 -6.76
N VAL A 339 32.44 9.89 -7.09
CA VAL A 339 31.57 8.83 -6.56
C VAL A 339 32.17 8.06 -5.38
N GLY A 340 33.48 8.23 -5.12
CA GLY A 340 34.19 7.58 -4.02
C GLY A 340 33.68 7.97 -2.64
N CYS A 341 33.83 7.07 -1.67
CA CYS A 341 33.43 7.30 -0.29
C CYS A 341 34.15 8.51 0.30
N ARG A 342 33.39 9.40 0.96
CA ARG A 342 33.97 10.61 1.57
C ARG A 342 34.73 10.37 2.88
N HIS A 343 34.69 9.15 3.42
CA HIS A 343 35.25 8.81 4.74
C HIS A 343 36.21 7.62 4.72
N CYS A 344 36.40 6.95 3.59
CA CYS A 344 37.40 5.89 3.44
C CYS A 344 37.79 5.69 1.97
N SER A 345 38.71 4.77 1.70
CA SER A 345 39.27 4.48 0.37
C SER A 345 38.35 3.70 -0.59
N ALA A 346 37.07 3.48 -0.25
CA ALA A 346 36.17 2.73 -1.12
C ALA A 346 35.83 3.51 -2.41
N SER A 347 35.89 2.81 -3.54
CA SER A 347 35.68 3.39 -4.88
C SER A 347 34.28 3.98 -5.09
N TYR A 348 33.28 3.50 -4.34
CA TYR A 348 31.90 3.98 -4.43
C TYR A 348 31.28 4.22 -3.04
N GLU A 349 30.74 5.41 -2.83
CA GLU A 349 29.83 5.73 -1.73
C GLU A 349 28.43 5.19 -2.08
N SER A 350 28.24 3.89 -1.93
CA SER A 350 26.93 3.24 -2.11
C SER A 350 26.23 3.00 -0.77
N LEU A 351 24.92 2.79 -0.80
CA LEU A 351 24.17 2.38 0.39
C LEU A 351 24.69 1.06 0.97
N SER A 352 25.08 0.10 0.12
CA SER A 352 25.68 -1.16 0.57
C SER A 352 27.03 -0.95 1.25
N HIS A 353 27.87 -0.06 0.69
CA HIS A 353 29.14 0.29 1.32
C HIS A 353 28.93 0.91 2.70
N ILE A 354 28.12 1.98 2.79
CA ILE A 354 27.88 2.69 4.06
C ILE A 354 27.28 1.74 5.11
N LEU A 355 26.26 0.98 4.73
CA LEU A 355 25.52 0.13 5.68
C LEU A 355 26.24 -1.19 6.01
N GLY A 356 27.17 -1.63 5.16
CA GLY A 356 27.73 -2.98 5.22
C GLY A 356 29.23 -3.07 5.45
N GLN A 357 30.00 -2.04 5.10
CA GLN A 357 31.47 -2.17 4.96
C GLN A 357 32.25 -0.96 5.49
N CYS A 358 31.69 0.25 5.43
CA CYS A 358 32.41 1.48 5.74
C CYS A 358 33.01 1.49 7.16
N PRO A 359 34.34 1.65 7.31
CA PRO A 359 35.00 1.70 8.62
C PRO A 359 34.57 2.91 9.47
N ALA A 360 34.30 4.04 8.84
CA ALA A 360 33.91 5.28 9.54
C ALA A 360 32.63 5.13 10.39
N VAL A 361 31.76 4.18 10.04
CA VAL A 361 30.52 3.88 10.78
C VAL A 361 30.53 2.48 11.41
N GLN A 362 31.70 1.88 11.60
CA GLN A 362 31.84 0.56 12.20
C GLN A 362 31.15 0.48 13.57
N GLY A 363 31.32 1.48 14.43
CA GLY A 363 30.64 1.51 15.73
C GLY A 363 29.11 1.46 15.62
N ALA A 364 28.53 2.19 14.66
CA ALA A 364 27.08 2.15 14.41
C ALA A 364 26.61 0.80 13.84
N ARG A 365 27.44 0.15 12.99
CA ARG A 365 27.18 -1.20 12.50
C ARG A 365 27.21 -2.24 13.61
N ILE A 366 28.17 -2.16 14.54
CA ILE A 366 28.24 -3.02 15.74
C ILE A 366 27.00 -2.81 16.61
N ARG A 367 26.60 -1.56 16.88
CA ARG A 367 25.36 -1.27 17.63
C ARG A 367 24.12 -1.90 17.00
N ARG A 368 24.00 -1.85 15.67
CA ARG A 368 22.90 -2.51 14.94
C ARG A 368 22.93 -4.02 15.19
N HIS A 369 24.07 -4.66 14.99
CA HIS A 369 24.25 -6.09 15.19
C HIS A 369 23.91 -6.51 16.63
N ASN A 370 24.53 -5.87 17.63
CA ASN A 370 24.29 -6.13 19.04
C ASN A 370 22.81 -6.00 19.41
N LYS A 371 22.11 -5.00 18.85
CA LYS A 371 20.67 -4.84 19.11
C LYS A 371 19.85 -6.03 18.63
N LEU A 372 20.19 -6.60 17.48
CA LEU A 372 19.51 -7.77 16.92
C LEU A 372 19.80 -9.01 17.78
N CYS A 373 21.07 -9.20 18.19
CA CYS A 373 21.46 -10.26 19.12
C CYS A 373 20.73 -10.15 20.48
N ASP A 374 20.55 -8.93 21.00
CA ASP A 374 19.83 -8.69 22.25
C ASP A 374 18.34 -9.01 22.17
N ILE A 375 17.72 -8.85 21.00
CA ILE A 375 16.31 -9.23 20.80
C ILE A 375 16.18 -10.75 20.89
N LEU A 376 17.04 -11.50 20.19
CA LEU A 376 17.06 -12.96 20.25
C LEU A 376 17.35 -13.46 21.67
N THR A 377 18.35 -12.86 22.31
CA THR A 377 18.70 -13.15 23.71
C THR A 377 17.49 -12.97 24.63
N ARG A 378 16.70 -11.90 24.45
CA ARG A 378 15.52 -11.65 25.28
C ARG A 378 14.44 -12.71 25.09
N GLU A 379 14.18 -13.14 23.86
CA GLU A 379 13.19 -14.20 23.61
C GLU A 379 13.69 -15.55 24.15
N ALA A 380 14.96 -15.87 23.97
CA ALA A 380 15.56 -17.09 24.51
C ALA A 380 15.53 -17.14 26.05
N ARG A 381 15.78 -16.01 26.74
CA ARG A 381 15.66 -15.94 28.22
C ARG A 381 14.25 -16.25 28.72
N LYS A 382 13.22 -15.76 28.04
CA LYS A 382 11.81 -16.05 28.42
C LYS A 382 11.51 -17.55 28.33
N LEU A 383 12.16 -18.26 27.42
CA LEU A 383 12.05 -19.70 27.22
C LEU A 383 13.08 -20.51 28.04
N GLN A 384 13.77 -19.83 28.98
CA GLN A 384 14.72 -20.42 29.92
C GLN A 384 15.95 -21.07 29.26
N TRP A 385 16.39 -20.58 28.10
CA TRP A 385 17.67 -20.98 27.52
C TRP A 385 18.84 -20.40 28.31
N LYS A 386 19.88 -21.20 28.56
CA LYS A 386 21.19 -20.69 28.99
C LYS A 386 21.87 -20.04 27.78
N ILE A 387 22.49 -18.88 27.98
CA ILE A 387 23.01 -18.06 26.86
C ILE A 387 24.48 -17.75 27.07
N TYR A 388 25.29 -18.10 26.07
CA TYR A 388 26.67 -17.65 25.95
C TYR A 388 26.72 -16.62 24.83
N LYS A 389 27.17 -15.41 25.15
CA LYS A 389 27.36 -14.34 24.16
C LYS A 389 28.82 -14.29 23.78
N GLU A 390 29.11 -14.29 22.48
CA GLU A 390 30.42 -13.95 21.97
C GLU A 390 31.58 -14.77 22.61
N PRO A 391 31.46 -16.10 22.82
CA PRO A 391 32.54 -16.89 23.43
C PRO A 391 33.76 -16.99 22.50
N ASN A 392 34.95 -16.97 23.10
CA ASN A 392 36.20 -17.17 22.38
C ASN A 392 36.51 -18.67 22.31
N LEU A 393 36.37 -19.26 21.13
CA LEU A 393 36.58 -20.69 20.89
C LEU A 393 37.65 -20.88 19.82
N ARG A 394 38.39 -21.97 19.89
CA ARG A 394 39.45 -22.32 18.94
C ARG A 394 39.06 -23.56 18.15
N THR A 395 39.45 -23.60 16.89
CA THR A 395 39.33 -24.82 16.10
C THR A 395 40.45 -25.80 16.47
N ALA A 396 40.36 -27.04 15.98
CA ALA A 396 41.46 -28.01 16.07
C ALA A 396 42.78 -27.47 15.48
N ASN A 397 42.70 -26.53 14.52
CA ASN A 397 43.84 -25.87 13.90
C ASN A 397 44.29 -24.60 14.65
N ASN A 398 43.83 -24.41 15.89
CA ASN A 398 44.15 -23.25 16.75
C ASN A 398 43.66 -21.89 16.21
N GLU A 399 42.68 -21.86 15.31
CA GLU A 399 42.10 -20.62 14.80
C GLU A 399 41.04 -20.10 15.79
N LEU A 400 41.18 -18.85 16.25
CA LEU A 400 40.19 -18.20 17.11
C LEU A 400 38.94 -17.83 16.30
N ARG A 401 37.78 -18.30 16.76
CA ARG A 401 36.47 -17.98 16.21
C ARG A 401 35.53 -17.55 17.33
N LYS A 402 34.69 -16.57 17.03
CA LYS A 402 33.78 -15.94 18.00
C LYS A 402 32.35 -16.00 17.47
N PRO A 403 31.55 -17.04 17.78
CA PRO A 403 30.13 -17.06 17.41
C PRO A 403 29.38 -16.00 18.20
N ASP A 404 28.34 -15.38 17.62
CA ASP A 404 27.62 -14.31 18.31
C ASP A 404 26.86 -14.83 19.54
N LEU A 405 26.11 -15.93 19.38
CA LEU A 405 25.23 -16.48 20.40
C LEU A 405 25.27 -18.02 20.41
N ILE A 406 25.33 -18.60 21.60
CA ILE A 406 25.07 -20.03 21.82
C ILE A 406 23.96 -20.16 22.86
N PHE A 407 22.85 -20.79 22.46
CA PHE A 407 21.72 -21.10 23.33
C PHE A 407 21.78 -22.57 23.73
N VAL A 408 21.68 -22.87 25.03
CA VAL A 408 21.74 -24.24 25.55
C VAL A 408 20.51 -24.57 26.39
N LYS A 409 19.85 -25.69 26.08
CA LYS A 409 18.70 -26.23 26.83
C LYS A 409 18.57 -27.72 26.56
N GLU A 410 18.30 -28.52 27.61
CA GLU A 410 17.97 -29.96 27.48
C GLU A 410 18.97 -30.76 26.62
N GLY A 411 20.28 -30.52 26.82
CA GLY A 411 21.33 -31.21 26.06
C GLY A 411 21.52 -30.74 24.61
N LYS A 412 20.78 -29.72 24.15
CA LYS A 412 20.91 -29.12 22.82
C LYS A 412 21.60 -27.76 22.88
N ALA A 413 22.56 -27.53 21.99
CA ALA A 413 23.21 -26.25 21.79
C ALA A 413 22.88 -25.69 20.38
N LEU A 414 22.31 -24.48 20.33
CA LEU A 414 22.02 -23.76 19.09
C LEU A 414 23.00 -22.61 18.94
N VAL A 415 23.87 -22.69 17.94
CA VAL A 415 24.83 -21.64 17.59
C VAL A 415 24.18 -20.74 16.56
N VAL A 416 23.96 -19.47 16.91
CA VAL A 416 23.29 -18.49 16.05
C VAL A 416 24.21 -17.30 15.81
N ASP A 417 24.51 -17.05 14.54
CA ASP A 417 25.30 -15.90 14.11
C ASP A 417 24.45 -14.93 13.28
N VAL A 418 24.35 -13.69 13.74
CA VAL A 418 23.55 -12.65 13.11
C VAL A 418 24.41 -11.90 12.10
N THR A 419 23.92 -11.78 10.87
CA THR A 419 24.58 -10.97 9.84
C THR A 419 23.60 -10.06 9.14
N VAL A 420 24.03 -8.87 8.74
CA VAL A 420 23.18 -7.92 8.00
C VAL A 420 23.81 -7.64 6.64
N ARG A 421 23.09 -7.95 5.57
CA ARG A 421 23.54 -7.83 4.18
C ARG A 421 22.61 -6.91 3.39
N PHE A 422 23.15 -6.19 2.41
CA PHE A 422 22.33 -5.42 1.48
C PHE A 422 21.72 -6.35 0.42
N GLU A 423 20.44 -6.18 0.11
CA GLU A 423 19.65 -7.18 -0.62
C GLU A 423 19.82 -7.08 -2.14
N TYR A 424 21.03 -7.18 -2.68
CA TYR A 424 21.24 -7.03 -4.12
C TYR A 424 20.85 -8.26 -4.94
N LYS A 425 21.31 -9.44 -4.50
CA LYS A 425 21.15 -10.70 -5.25
C LYS A 425 20.09 -11.56 -4.59
N GLU A 426 19.50 -12.47 -5.35
CA GLU A 426 18.48 -13.40 -4.85
C GLU A 426 19.03 -14.32 -3.75
N LYS A 427 20.21 -14.91 -3.96
CA LYS A 427 20.85 -15.84 -3.03
C LYS A 427 21.63 -15.19 -1.89
N THR A 428 21.60 -13.85 -1.76
CA THR A 428 22.38 -13.11 -0.74
C THR A 428 22.20 -13.67 0.68
N PHE A 429 21.00 -14.16 1.02
CA PHE A 429 20.71 -14.67 2.36
C PHE A 429 21.05 -16.14 2.54
N SER A 430 20.73 -17.01 1.58
CA SER A 430 21.10 -18.42 1.65
C SER A 430 22.61 -18.59 1.73
N ASP A 431 23.35 -17.83 0.92
CA ASP A 431 24.81 -17.89 0.86
C ASP A 431 25.42 -17.39 2.17
N ALA A 432 24.93 -16.26 2.69
CA ALA A 432 25.38 -15.71 3.97
C ALA A 432 25.07 -16.65 5.15
N ALA A 433 23.91 -17.32 5.15
CA ALA A 433 23.58 -18.29 6.18
C ALA A 433 24.51 -19.52 6.12
N ALA A 434 24.75 -20.05 4.92
CA ALA A 434 25.62 -21.21 4.71
C ALA A 434 27.10 -20.89 4.99
N GLU A 435 27.58 -19.69 4.66
CA GLU A 435 28.92 -19.18 5.00
C GLU A 435 29.15 -19.26 6.51
N LYS A 436 28.18 -18.78 7.31
CA LYS A 436 28.27 -18.80 8.78
C LYS A 436 28.23 -20.22 9.35
N VAL A 437 27.40 -21.11 8.81
CA VAL A 437 27.39 -22.52 9.22
C VAL A 437 28.75 -23.17 8.97
N ARG A 438 29.30 -23.06 7.76
CA ARG A 438 30.65 -23.59 7.44
C ARG A 438 31.74 -22.98 8.32
N HIS A 439 31.61 -21.70 8.65
CA HIS A 439 32.56 -21.00 9.50
C HIS A 439 32.52 -21.43 10.98
N TYR A 440 31.42 -21.95 11.52
CA TYR A 440 31.38 -22.34 12.94
C TYR A 440 31.31 -23.85 13.18
N GLN A 441 30.93 -24.65 12.17
CA GLN A 441 30.85 -26.11 12.28
C GLN A 441 32.12 -26.80 12.85
N PRO A 442 33.36 -26.35 12.54
CA PRO A 442 34.57 -26.91 13.13
C PRO A 442 34.72 -26.73 14.65
N LEU A 443 33.87 -25.93 15.31
CA LEU A 443 33.89 -25.71 16.77
C LEU A 443 33.05 -26.73 17.55
N THR A 444 32.46 -27.74 16.90
CA THR A 444 31.49 -28.65 17.52
C THR A 444 31.99 -29.26 18.83
N GLU A 445 33.21 -29.78 18.84
CA GLU A 445 33.77 -30.43 20.02
C GLU A 445 34.08 -29.45 21.16
N GLU A 446 34.56 -28.25 20.85
CA GLU A 446 34.75 -27.21 21.88
C GLU A 446 33.42 -26.71 22.45
N ILE A 447 32.40 -26.59 21.61
CA ILE A 447 31.06 -26.17 22.05
C ILE A 447 30.45 -27.23 22.97
N LYS A 448 30.58 -28.52 22.64
CA LYS A 448 30.15 -29.60 23.53
C LYS A 448 30.86 -29.53 24.88
N LYS A 449 32.18 -29.30 24.90
CA LYS A 449 32.96 -29.13 26.13
C LYS A 449 32.51 -27.91 26.95
N LEU A 450 32.21 -26.78 26.30
CA LEU A 450 31.76 -25.55 26.97
C LEU A 450 30.35 -25.66 27.55
N THR A 451 29.47 -26.42 26.88
CA THR A 451 28.02 -26.39 27.12
C THR A 451 27.47 -27.68 27.74
N ASN A 452 28.22 -28.77 27.72
CA ASN A 452 27.78 -30.13 28.04
C ASN A 452 26.58 -30.61 27.19
N ALA A 453 26.39 -30.03 26.00
CA ALA A 453 25.36 -30.46 25.06
C ALA A 453 25.77 -31.74 24.32
N SER A 454 24.81 -32.61 24.05
CA SER A 454 24.99 -33.80 23.19
C SER A 454 24.85 -33.45 21.71
N GLU A 455 23.94 -32.52 21.39
CA GLU A 455 23.64 -32.09 20.01
C GLU A 455 23.99 -30.62 19.80
N VAL A 456 24.65 -30.30 18.68
CA VAL A 456 24.98 -28.93 18.29
C VAL A 456 24.39 -28.63 16.91
N SER A 457 23.57 -27.58 16.81
CA SER A 457 23.02 -27.08 15.54
C SER A 457 23.54 -25.69 15.23
N TYR A 458 23.80 -25.42 13.95
CA TYR A 458 24.37 -24.16 13.49
C TYR A 458 23.39 -23.38 12.61
N PHE A 459 23.22 -22.11 12.89
CA PHE A 459 22.36 -21.21 12.14
C PHE A 459 23.04 -19.88 11.85
N GLY A 460 23.28 -19.62 10.56
CA GLY A 460 23.41 -18.24 10.11
C GLY A 460 22.03 -17.59 10.04
N LEU A 461 21.89 -16.42 10.67
CA LEU A 461 20.66 -15.62 10.74
C LEU A 461 20.89 -14.29 9.99
N PRO A 462 20.79 -14.31 8.66
CA PRO A 462 20.94 -13.10 7.87
C PRO A 462 19.69 -12.21 7.93
N LEU A 463 19.89 -10.90 8.00
CA LEU A 463 18.86 -9.88 7.81
C LEU A 463 19.24 -8.92 6.69
N GLY A 464 18.21 -8.31 6.11
CA GLY A 464 18.38 -7.25 5.13
C GLY A 464 18.69 -5.89 5.76
N ALA A 465 19.62 -5.15 5.16
CA ALA A 465 19.92 -3.77 5.54
C ALA A 465 18.71 -2.82 5.37
N ARG A 466 17.80 -3.13 4.45
CA ARG A 466 16.50 -2.46 4.22
C ARG A 466 15.35 -3.15 4.97
N GLY A 467 15.66 -3.96 5.98
CA GLY A 467 14.68 -4.60 6.85
C GLY A 467 14.09 -5.89 6.29
N LYS A 468 14.73 -6.56 5.32
CA LYS A 468 14.26 -7.89 4.90
C LYS A 468 14.41 -8.90 6.04
N TRP A 469 13.34 -9.66 6.28
CA TRP A 469 13.33 -10.90 7.03
C TRP A 469 13.27 -12.09 6.05
N PRO A 470 14.38 -12.83 5.86
CA PRO A 470 14.39 -14.06 5.07
C PRO A 470 13.64 -15.20 5.76
N THR A 471 12.90 -16.01 4.99
CA THR A 471 12.17 -17.19 5.51
C THR A 471 13.10 -18.25 6.12
N ILE A 472 14.35 -18.33 5.66
CA ILE A 472 15.37 -19.23 6.26
C ILE A 472 15.62 -18.95 7.75
N ASN A 473 15.23 -17.78 8.27
CA ASN A 473 15.36 -17.48 9.70
C ASN A 473 14.23 -18.08 10.55
N GLU A 474 13.14 -18.54 9.95
CA GLU A 474 12.00 -19.14 10.68
C GLU A 474 12.44 -20.37 11.46
N ARG A 475 13.32 -21.19 10.87
CA ARG A 475 13.92 -22.37 11.54
C ARG A 475 14.59 -22.00 12.87
N VAL A 476 15.21 -20.82 12.96
CA VAL A 476 15.89 -20.39 14.20
C VAL A 476 14.88 -20.10 15.30
N LEU A 477 13.78 -19.42 14.96
CA LEU A 477 12.73 -19.10 15.93
C LEU A 477 11.97 -20.36 16.35
N SER A 478 11.75 -21.29 15.42
CA SER A 478 11.16 -22.59 15.71
C SER A 478 12.07 -23.45 16.60
N SER A 479 13.37 -23.54 16.31
CA SER A 479 14.34 -24.28 17.15
C SER A 479 14.49 -23.70 18.55
N LEU A 480 14.29 -22.40 18.73
CA LEU A 480 14.22 -21.78 20.06
C LEU A 480 12.95 -22.15 20.84
N GLY A 481 11.94 -22.72 20.20
CA GLY A 481 10.66 -23.10 20.82
C GLY A 481 9.63 -21.97 20.88
N LEU A 482 9.73 -20.95 20.02
CA LEU A 482 8.72 -19.89 19.97
C LEU A 482 7.42 -20.40 19.31
N SER A 483 6.26 -20.08 19.90
CA SER A 483 4.95 -20.28 19.25
C SER A 483 4.86 -19.46 17.96
N GLU A 484 4.04 -19.90 16.98
CA GLU A 484 3.89 -19.20 15.70
C GLU A 484 3.56 -17.71 15.85
N SER A 485 2.70 -17.37 16.81
CA SER A 485 2.36 -15.97 17.10
C SER A 485 3.58 -15.17 17.58
N ALA A 486 4.42 -15.77 18.43
CA ALA A 486 5.66 -15.17 18.92
C ALA A 486 6.72 -15.08 17.82
N GLN A 487 6.80 -16.06 16.92
CA GLN A 487 7.69 -16.02 15.76
C GLN A 487 7.36 -14.83 14.86
N LYS A 488 6.09 -14.66 14.47
CA LYS A 488 5.62 -13.53 13.65
C LYS A 488 5.93 -12.18 14.30
N ARG A 489 5.67 -12.04 15.62
CA ARG A 489 5.99 -10.81 16.37
C ARG A 489 7.49 -10.52 16.41
N THR A 490 8.31 -11.54 16.64
CA THR A 490 9.76 -11.42 16.75
C THR A 490 10.39 -11.10 15.40
N ALA A 491 9.95 -11.76 14.33
CA ALA A 491 10.39 -11.50 12.96
C ALA A 491 10.12 -10.05 12.53
N ARG A 492 8.90 -9.54 12.77
CA ARG A 492 8.55 -8.13 12.52
C ARG A 492 9.42 -7.17 13.34
N LEU A 493 9.65 -7.48 14.61
CA LEU A 493 10.50 -6.65 15.48
C LEU A 493 11.95 -6.60 14.98
N LEU A 494 12.52 -7.74 14.60
CA LEU A 494 13.89 -7.85 14.08
C LEU A 494 14.04 -7.11 12.75
N SER A 495 13.13 -7.35 11.79
CA SER A 495 13.06 -6.61 10.51
C SER A 495 13.02 -5.10 10.74
N ARG A 496 12.08 -4.64 11.58
CA ARG A 496 11.89 -3.22 11.88
C ARG A 496 13.12 -2.60 12.54
N ARG A 497 13.77 -3.31 13.46
CA ARG A 497 14.97 -2.82 14.14
C ARG A 497 16.19 -2.82 13.23
N ALA A 498 16.30 -3.77 12.30
CA ALA A 498 17.36 -3.78 11.31
C ALA A 498 17.35 -2.51 10.45
N ILE A 499 16.19 -2.15 9.88
CA ILE A 499 16.08 -0.93 9.06
C ILE A 499 16.19 0.35 9.91
N LEU A 500 15.61 0.40 11.11
CA LEU A 500 15.73 1.57 11.98
C LEU A 500 17.20 1.90 12.27
N TYR A 501 17.99 0.90 12.66
CA TYR A 501 19.42 1.11 12.92
C TYR A 501 20.23 1.36 11.63
N SER A 502 19.76 0.90 10.46
CA SER A 502 20.32 1.34 9.18
C SER A 502 20.13 2.85 8.97
N THR A 503 19.02 3.43 9.41
CA THR A 503 18.84 4.90 9.37
C THR A 503 19.78 5.63 10.33
N ASP A 504 20.08 5.04 11.48
CA ASP A 504 21.04 5.59 12.45
C ASP A 504 22.48 5.54 11.92
N ILE A 505 22.85 4.47 11.19
CA ILE A 505 24.14 4.35 10.49
C ILE A 505 24.28 5.49 9.47
N LEU A 506 23.25 5.73 8.66
CA LEU A 506 23.26 6.84 7.69
C LEU A 506 23.37 8.20 8.39
N SER A 507 22.64 8.40 9.49
CA SER A 507 22.75 9.64 10.28
C SER A 507 24.15 9.83 10.88
N THR A 508 24.79 8.75 11.33
CA THR A 508 26.17 8.77 11.83
C THR A 508 27.13 9.16 10.70
N PHE A 509 26.99 8.53 9.53
CA PHE A 509 27.79 8.83 8.33
C PHE A 509 27.71 10.32 7.95
N GLU A 510 26.50 10.90 7.91
CA GLU A 510 26.33 12.33 7.61
C GLU A 510 26.91 13.26 8.67
N SER A 511 26.89 12.85 9.95
CA SER A 511 27.36 13.71 11.05
C SER A 511 28.88 13.85 11.07
N ILE A 512 29.59 12.76 10.73
CA ILE A 512 31.07 12.76 10.58
C ILE A 512 31.48 13.78 9.51
N GLY A 513 30.79 13.83 8.38
CA GLY A 513 31.07 14.78 7.30
C GLY A 513 30.80 16.25 7.63
N LYS A 514 30.11 16.54 8.73
CA LYS A 514 29.80 17.90 9.19
C LYS A 514 30.64 18.37 10.37
N GLY A 515 31.56 17.55 10.87
CA GLY A 515 32.34 17.85 12.08
C GLY A 515 31.50 17.95 13.36
N LEU A 516 30.28 17.41 13.36
CA LEU A 516 29.40 17.39 14.52
C LEU A 516 29.69 16.14 15.37
N SER A 517 29.87 16.32 16.68
CA SER A 517 29.97 15.23 17.63
C SER A 517 28.73 14.33 17.59
N ASN A 518 28.93 13.04 17.85
CA ASN A 518 27.96 11.99 17.65
C ASN A 518 26.68 12.26 18.49
N PRO A 519 25.47 12.30 17.89
CA PRO A 519 24.22 12.51 18.65
C PRO A 519 23.95 11.44 19.71
N ALA A 520 24.64 10.29 19.63
CA ALA A 520 24.53 9.19 20.58
C ALA A 520 25.25 9.44 21.92
N ASP A 521 26.03 10.52 22.05
CA ASP A 521 26.70 10.90 23.30
C ASP A 521 25.80 11.79 24.20
N ALA A 522 24.60 12.13 23.74
CA ALA A 522 23.58 12.75 24.60
C ALA A 522 22.97 11.68 25.53
N LYS A 523 23.24 11.81 26.84
CA LYS A 523 22.63 11.01 27.90
C LYS A 523 21.09 10.96 27.71
N PRO A 524 20.42 9.85 28.07
CA PRO A 524 18.97 9.80 28.02
C PRO A 524 18.39 10.82 29.03
N GLU A 525 17.73 11.85 28.51
CA GLU A 525 16.87 12.71 29.33
C GLU A 525 15.82 11.86 30.04
N GLY A 526 15.59 12.20 31.30
CA GLY A 526 14.77 11.47 32.25
C GLY A 526 13.38 11.13 31.72
N THR A 527 12.90 9.97 32.15
CA THR A 527 11.53 9.50 31.93
C THR A 527 10.55 10.56 32.44
N PRO A 528 9.56 11.03 31.63
CA PRO A 528 8.54 11.91 32.16
C PRO A 528 7.65 11.09 33.10
N THR A 529 7.65 11.48 34.37
CA THR A 529 6.75 10.98 35.40
C THR A 529 5.31 11.17 34.92
N ARG A 530 4.57 10.08 34.76
CA ARG A 530 3.11 10.11 34.55
C ARG A 530 2.46 10.74 35.79
N GLN A 531 2.12 12.02 35.73
CA GLN A 531 1.06 12.55 36.57
C GLN A 531 -0.27 12.04 36.02
N ARG A 532 -0.93 11.18 36.80
CA ARG A 532 -2.35 10.90 36.67
C ARG A 532 -3.09 12.15 37.13
N GLY A 533 -3.61 12.93 36.19
CA GLY A 533 -4.62 13.94 36.44
C GLY A 533 -6.00 13.33 36.19
N ILE A 534 -6.79 13.27 37.25
CA ILE A 534 -8.22 12.98 37.24
C ILE A 534 -8.94 14.18 36.66
N LEU A 535 -9.72 13.98 35.59
CA LEU A 535 -11.09 14.44 35.35
C LEU A 535 -11.54 13.96 33.97
#